data_AF-A0A017RR96-F1
#
_entry.id   AF-A0A017RR96-F1
#
_cell.length_a   1.000
_cell.length_b   1.000
_cell.length_c   1.000
_cell.angle_alpha   90.00
_cell.angle_beta   90.00
_cell.angle_gamma   90.00
#
_symmetry.space_group_name_H-M   'P 1'
#
loop_
_entity.id
_entity.type
_entity.pdbx_description
1 polymer ?
#
loop_
_entity_poly.entity_id
_entity_poly.type
_entity_poly.pdbx_seq_one_letter_code
_entity_poly.pdbx_strand_id
1 'polypeptide(L)'
;MSKRNERDYIYLIWKDPKSGRRYIIGELSKNGYYEFSYGHEIDEAMKAGFELLISFDEIDKVYRSDKMFPTFASRLPDKKRRGIEKILSKYGLQEYDEYKLLKRSGARLPIDNLEFIDPILDEKEFKRIFYIAGTRHYLGCEGNDCEKLFGLKKGDEIKLELDLYNEYDPNAIKILDMKNNILGYVPRYYSESMTKLLKEGVKYKCKVYEINKNNNCDECIKVELEVYATNEK
;
A
#
# COMPACT_ATOMS: atom_id res chain seq x y z
N MET A 1 2.08 -3.36 13.44
CA MET A 1 2.30 -4.42 12.43
C MET A 1 0.98 -5.13 12.26
N SER A 2 0.54 -5.37 11.03
CA SER A 2 -0.73 -6.05 10.71
C SER A 2 -0.80 -7.49 11.21
N LYS A 3 -1.10 -7.65 12.50
CA LYS A 3 -1.22 -8.94 13.15
C LYS A 3 -2.67 -9.23 13.50
N ARG A 4 -3.10 -10.47 13.24
CA ARG A 4 -4.40 -11.02 13.66
C ARG A 4 -4.19 -12.48 14.06
N ASN A 5 -4.68 -12.87 15.24
CA ASN A 5 -4.55 -14.24 15.75
C ASN A 5 -3.10 -14.78 15.66
N GLU A 6 -2.14 -14.01 16.18
CA GLU A 6 -0.68 -14.31 16.19
C GLU A 6 0.01 -14.39 14.82
N ARG A 7 -0.73 -14.25 13.72
CA ARG A 7 -0.20 -14.22 12.35
C ARG A 7 0.05 -12.79 11.92
N ASP A 8 1.22 -12.56 11.32
CA ASP A 8 1.51 -11.31 10.60
C ASP A 8 1.06 -11.46 9.15
N TYR A 9 0.52 -10.39 8.55
CA TYR A 9 -0.08 -10.42 7.20
C TYR A 9 0.53 -9.41 6.23
N ILE A 10 0.57 -9.78 4.96
CA ILE A 10 0.87 -8.92 3.81
C ILE A 10 -0.22 -9.19 2.77
N TYR A 11 -0.81 -8.15 2.19
CA TYR A 11 -1.70 -8.31 1.05
C TYR A 11 -0.93 -8.27 -0.26
N LEU A 12 -1.31 -9.15 -1.19
CA LEU A 12 -0.87 -9.09 -2.57
C LEU A 12 -1.90 -8.31 -3.38
N ILE A 13 -1.43 -7.24 -4.02
CA ILE A 13 -2.23 -6.35 -4.84
C ILE A 13 -1.88 -6.57 -6.30
N TRP A 14 -2.89 -6.64 -7.16
CA TRP A 14 -2.71 -6.51 -8.61
C TRP A 14 -3.31 -5.18 -9.09
N LYS A 15 -2.53 -4.42 -9.86
CA LYS A 15 -2.98 -3.19 -10.52
C LYS A 15 -3.41 -3.51 -11.95
N ASP A 16 -4.68 -3.34 -12.27
CA ASP A 16 -5.16 -3.48 -13.64
C ASP A 16 -4.44 -2.45 -14.55
N PRO A 17 -3.72 -2.91 -15.60
CA PRO A 17 -3.02 -2.02 -16.51
C PRO A 17 -3.95 -1.10 -17.32
N LYS A 18 -5.23 -1.47 -17.48
CA LYS A 18 -6.21 -0.69 -18.25
C LYS A 18 -6.85 0.42 -17.42
N SER A 19 -7.47 0.07 -16.29
CA SER A 19 -8.17 1.06 -15.44
C SER A 19 -7.28 1.71 -14.39
N GLY A 20 -6.13 1.10 -14.05
CA GLY A 20 -5.31 1.49 -12.92
C GLY A 20 -5.90 1.11 -11.56
N ARG A 21 -7.06 0.43 -11.51
CA ARG A 21 -7.65 -0.09 -10.26
C ARG A 21 -6.71 -1.10 -9.63
N ARG A 22 -6.54 -1.00 -8.32
CA ARG A 22 -5.79 -1.95 -7.51
C ARG A 22 -6.78 -2.90 -6.82
N TYR A 23 -6.58 -4.19 -7.03
CA TYR A 23 -7.36 -5.28 -6.46
C TYR A 23 -6.53 -5.99 -5.40
N ILE A 24 -7.08 -6.23 -4.22
CA ILE A 24 -6.49 -7.18 -3.27
C ILE A 24 -6.80 -8.57 -3.80
N ILE A 25 -5.78 -9.33 -4.21
CA ILE A 25 -5.98 -10.65 -4.85
C ILE A 25 -5.62 -11.82 -3.94
N GLY A 26 -4.92 -11.57 -2.84
CA GLY A 26 -4.54 -12.62 -1.91
C GLY A 26 -3.78 -12.08 -0.71
N GLU A 27 -3.45 -12.99 0.20
CA GLU A 27 -2.72 -12.67 1.42
C GLU A 27 -1.59 -13.66 1.68
N LEU A 28 -0.46 -13.13 2.12
CA LEU A 28 0.70 -13.87 2.61
C LEU A 28 0.78 -13.66 4.12
N SER A 29 0.64 -14.73 4.88
CA SER A 29 0.77 -14.70 6.34
C SER A 29 2.03 -15.40 6.84
N LYS A 30 2.50 -15.02 8.03
CA LYS A 30 3.64 -15.63 8.71
C LYS A 30 3.32 -15.91 10.18
N ASN A 31 3.41 -17.18 10.58
CA ASN A 31 3.41 -17.62 11.98
C ASN A 31 4.18 -18.95 12.11
N GLY A 32 5.51 -18.87 12.25
CA GLY A 32 6.41 -20.03 12.21
C GLY A 32 6.71 -20.53 10.78
N TYR A 33 5.70 -20.58 9.93
CA TYR A 33 5.77 -20.88 8.49
C TYR A 33 5.02 -19.80 7.68
N TYR A 34 5.11 -19.89 6.35
CA TYR A 34 4.43 -19.00 5.42
C TYR A 34 3.18 -19.68 4.86
N GLU A 35 2.07 -18.94 4.81
CA GLU A 35 0.85 -19.33 4.09
C GLU A 35 0.50 -18.28 3.04
N PHE A 36 0.23 -18.71 1.82
CA PHE A 36 -0.37 -17.85 0.78
C PHE A 36 -1.71 -18.43 0.33
N SER A 37 -2.71 -17.58 0.17
CA SER A 37 -3.99 -17.92 -0.45
C SER A 37 -4.52 -16.76 -1.27
N TYR A 38 -5.22 -17.07 -2.36
CA TYR A 38 -6.04 -16.08 -3.05
C TYR A 38 -7.27 -15.73 -2.21
N GLY A 39 -7.84 -14.55 -2.47
CA GLY A 39 -9.04 -14.09 -1.78
C GLY A 39 -9.33 -12.62 -2.04
N HIS A 40 -10.20 -12.04 -1.22
CA HIS A 40 -10.63 -10.64 -1.30
C HIS A 40 -11.34 -10.31 -2.63
N GLU A 41 -10.66 -9.66 -3.58
CA GLU A 41 -11.23 -9.22 -4.87
C GLU A 41 -10.72 -10.08 -6.05
N ILE A 42 -10.33 -11.33 -5.80
CA ILE A 42 -9.73 -12.21 -6.83
C ILE A 42 -10.67 -12.44 -8.03
N ASP A 43 -11.97 -12.65 -7.79
CA ASP A 43 -12.94 -12.89 -8.87
C ASP A 43 -13.13 -11.65 -9.74
N GLU A 44 -13.19 -10.46 -9.15
CA GLU A 44 -13.24 -9.18 -9.87
C GLU A 44 -11.95 -8.92 -10.63
N ALA A 45 -10.80 -9.23 -10.05
CA ALA A 45 -9.51 -9.10 -10.71
C ALA A 45 -9.44 -10.02 -11.94
N MET A 46 -9.88 -11.27 -11.84
CA MET A 46 -9.92 -12.21 -12.96
C MET A 46 -10.86 -11.73 -14.08
N LYS A 47 -12.04 -11.18 -13.73
CA LYS A 47 -12.94 -10.54 -14.70
C LYS A 47 -12.30 -9.34 -15.41
N ALA A 48 -11.41 -8.63 -14.72
CA ALA A 48 -10.63 -7.52 -15.28
C ALA A 48 -9.39 -7.98 -16.09
N GLY A 49 -9.08 -9.28 -16.10
CA GLY A 49 -7.98 -9.87 -16.86
C GLY A 49 -6.75 -10.27 -16.05
N PHE A 50 -6.87 -10.41 -14.72
CA PHE A 50 -5.84 -11.05 -13.91
C PHE A 50 -5.79 -12.55 -14.20
N GLU A 51 -4.59 -13.10 -14.31
CA GLU A 51 -4.32 -14.53 -14.40
C GLU A 51 -3.60 -15.00 -13.13
N LEU A 52 -3.92 -16.21 -12.67
CA LEU A 52 -3.27 -16.80 -11.50
C LEU A 52 -1.76 -16.89 -11.70
N LEU A 53 -1.02 -16.82 -10.59
CA LEU A 53 0.44 -16.93 -10.64
C LEU A 53 0.80 -18.37 -10.95
N ILE A 54 1.78 -18.59 -11.83
CA ILE A 54 2.17 -19.95 -12.27
C ILE A 54 2.50 -20.89 -11.09
N SER A 55 3.08 -20.37 -10.01
CA SER A 55 3.42 -21.15 -8.82
C SER A 55 2.24 -21.41 -7.87
N PHE A 56 1.10 -20.78 -8.14
CA PHE A 56 -0.13 -20.80 -7.35
C PHE A 56 -1.32 -20.88 -8.32
N ASP A 57 -1.49 -22.04 -8.97
CA ASP A 57 -2.43 -22.27 -10.08
C ASP A 57 -3.85 -22.69 -9.66
N GLU A 58 -4.05 -22.97 -8.37
CA GLU A 58 -5.34 -23.30 -7.76
C GLU A 58 -5.81 -22.15 -6.87
N ILE A 59 -7.02 -21.61 -7.15
CA ILE A 59 -7.60 -20.45 -6.44
C ILE A 59 -7.99 -20.77 -4.99
N ASP A 60 -8.58 -21.95 -4.74
CA ASP A 60 -9.11 -22.35 -3.42
C ASP A 60 -8.05 -22.97 -2.50
N LYS A 61 -6.79 -23.01 -2.95
CA LYS A 61 -5.70 -23.68 -2.24
C LYS A 61 -4.98 -22.74 -1.29
N VAL A 62 -4.70 -23.24 -0.09
CA VAL A 62 -3.77 -22.61 0.86
C VAL A 62 -2.39 -23.23 0.67
N TYR A 63 -1.49 -22.45 0.11
CA TYR A 63 -0.09 -22.85 -0.10
C TYR A 63 0.70 -22.64 1.17
N ARG A 64 1.49 -23.63 1.58
CA ARG A 64 2.29 -23.61 2.81
C ARG A 64 3.75 -23.86 2.52
N SER A 65 4.63 -23.19 3.25
CA SER A 65 6.08 -23.40 3.15
C SER A 65 6.81 -22.92 4.40
N ASP A 66 7.82 -23.65 4.86
CA ASP A 66 8.69 -23.23 5.96
C ASP A 66 9.65 -22.10 5.55
N LYS A 67 9.79 -21.86 4.24
CA LYS A 67 10.62 -20.80 3.65
C LYS A 67 9.76 -19.85 2.81
N MET A 68 10.23 -18.61 2.62
CA MET A 68 9.56 -17.67 1.74
C MET A 68 9.41 -18.29 0.34
N PHE A 69 8.23 -18.14 -0.27
CA PHE A 69 7.98 -18.66 -1.60
C PHE A 69 8.97 -18.04 -2.62
N PRO A 70 9.65 -18.82 -3.46
CA PRO A 70 10.59 -18.29 -4.45
C PRO A 70 9.98 -17.20 -5.34
N THR A 71 8.70 -17.34 -5.70
CA THR A 71 7.90 -16.39 -6.49
C THR A 71 7.80 -15.00 -5.85
N PHE A 72 7.88 -14.93 -4.51
CA PHE A 72 7.88 -13.67 -3.77
C PHE A 72 9.31 -13.23 -3.41
N ALA A 73 10.19 -14.17 -3.04
CA ALA A 73 11.58 -13.88 -2.70
C ALA A 73 12.37 -13.31 -3.89
N SER A 74 12.09 -13.76 -5.13
CA SER A 74 12.75 -13.30 -6.35
C SER A 74 12.54 -11.81 -6.66
N ARG A 75 11.55 -11.18 -6.02
CA ARG A 75 11.26 -9.75 -6.14
C ARG A 75 12.14 -8.89 -5.24
N LEU A 76 12.86 -9.51 -4.31
CA LEU A 76 13.70 -8.82 -3.34
C LEU A 76 15.15 -8.74 -3.84
N PRO A 77 15.89 -7.67 -3.48
CA PRO A 77 17.32 -7.62 -3.72
C PRO A 77 18.04 -8.77 -2.99
N ASP A 78 19.01 -9.39 -3.65
CA ASP A 78 19.81 -10.47 -3.05
C ASP A 78 20.48 -10.01 -1.74
N LYS A 79 20.46 -10.87 -0.71
CA LYS A 79 21.09 -10.61 0.61
C LYS A 79 22.58 -10.26 0.52
N LYS A 80 23.28 -10.78 -0.50
CA LYS A 80 24.71 -10.57 -0.76
C LYS A 80 24.98 -9.39 -1.71
N ARG A 81 23.95 -8.68 -2.16
CA ARG A 81 24.10 -7.51 -3.04
C ARG A 81 24.97 -6.46 -2.35
N ARG A 82 26.00 -5.96 -3.04
CA ARG A 82 26.81 -4.84 -2.55
C ARG A 82 25.91 -3.62 -2.29
N GLY A 83 25.95 -3.09 -1.06
CA GLY A 83 25.14 -1.94 -0.65
C GLY A 83 23.72 -2.30 -0.19
N ILE A 84 23.45 -3.57 0.14
CA ILE A 84 22.18 -4.01 0.71
C ILE A 84 21.82 -3.23 1.98
N GLU A 85 22.80 -2.81 2.78
CA GLU A 85 22.60 -2.07 4.03
C GLU A 85 21.89 -0.73 3.78
N LYS A 86 22.20 -0.06 2.66
CA LYS A 86 21.53 1.19 2.26
C LYS A 86 20.06 0.94 1.90
N ILE A 87 19.76 -0.17 1.24
CA ILE A 87 18.40 -0.56 0.87
C ILE A 87 17.61 -0.90 2.14
N LEU A 88 18.18 -1.70 3.04
CA LEU A 88 17.56 -2.05 4.31
C LEU A 88 17.27 -0.80 5.14
N SER A 89 18.23 0.13 5.23
CA SER A 89 18.06 1.39 5.95
C SER A 89 16.94 2.26 5.37
N LYS A 90 16.77 2.30 4.04
CA LYS A 90 15.64 3.00 3.38
C LYS A 90 14.29 2.49 3.85
N TYR A 91 14.20 1.19 4.17
CA TYR A 91 12.99 0.55 4.69
C TYR A 91 13.03 0.36 6.21
N GLY A 92 13.95 1.01 6.93
CA GLY A 92 14.07 0.96 8.39
C GLY A 92 14.41 -0.43 8.95
N LEU A 93 15.15 -1.24 8.20
CA LEU A 93 15.62 -2.57 8.60
C LEU A 93 17.12 -2.52 8.92
N GLN A 94 17.50 -3.13 10.04
CA GLN A 94 18.91 -3.29 10.44
C GLN A 94 19.52 -4.57 9.87
N GLU A 95 18.71 -5.61 9.73
CA GLU A 95 19.11 -6.91 9.21
C GLU A 95 18.22 -7.33 8.05
N TYR A 96 18.76 -8.21 7.21
CA TYR A 96 18.02 -8.76 6.08
C TYR A 96 16.95 -9.75 6.56
N ASP A 97 15.68 -9.37 6.42
CA ASP A 97 14.51 -10.19 6.69
C ASP A 97 13.59 -10.10 5.47
N GLU A 98 13.45 -11.20 4.73
CA GLU A 98 12.69 -11.25 3.47
C GLU A 98 11.24 -10.79 3.66
N TYR A 99 10.59 -11.27 4.72
CA TYR A 99 9.18 -10.97 4.96
C TYR A 99 8.98 -9.49 5.29
N LYS A 100 9.82 -8.94 6.18
CA LYS A 100 9.75 -7.51 6.51
C LYS A 100 10.13 -6.61 5.33
N LEU A 101 11.12 -7.03 4.53
CA LEU A 101 11.53 -6.27 3.34
C LEU A 101 10.43 -6.26 2.27
N LEU A 102 9.81 -7.42 2.02
CA LEU A 102 8.64 -7.55 1.14
C LEU A 102 7.52 -6.61 1.60
N LYS A 103 7.17 -6.69 2.88
CA LYS A 103 6.11 -5.89 3.52
C LYS A 103 6.34 -4.38 3.44
N ARG A 104 7.58 -3.92 3.61
CA ARG A 104 7.90 -2.48 3.67
C ARG A 104 8.28 -1.86 2.33
N SER A 105 8.79 -2.65 1.39
CA SER A 105 9.22 -2.16 0.08
C SER A 105 8.14 -2.21 -0.99
N GLY A 106 7.13 -3.05 -0.78
CA GLY A 106 6.09 -3.35 -1.76
C GLY A 106 6.55 -4.20 -2.94
N ALA A 107 7.87 -4.44 -3.08
CA ALA A 107 8.49 -5.35 -4.04
C ALA A 107 7.89 -5.32 -5.46
N ARG A 108 7.57 -4.11 -5.93
CA ARG A 108 7.10 -3.85 -7.30
C ARG A 108 8.22 -4.17 -8.29
N LEU A 109 7.86 -4.80 -9.40
CA LEU A 109 8.77 -5.03 -10.51
C LEU A 109 8.30 -4.25 -11.76
N PRO A 110 9.21 -3.78 -12.63
CA PRO A 110 8.82 -3.14 -13.89
C PRO A 110 8.13 -4.07 -14.90
N ILE A 111 8.23 -5.38 -14.69
CA ILE A 111 7.76 -6.42 -15.61
C ILE A 111 6.35 -6.95 -15.29
N ASP A 112 5.77 -6.55 -14.16
CA ASP A 112 4.42 -6.92 -13.77
C ASP A 112 3.70 -5.78 -13.04
N ASN A 113 2.45 -6.03 -12.65
CA ASN A 113 1.62 -5.07 -11.94
C ASN A 113 1.30 -5.50 -10.52
N LEU A 114 2.24 -6.19 -9.86
CA LEU A 114 2.05 -6.73 -8.51
C LEU A 114 2.73 -5.87 -7.46
N GLU A 115 2.10 -5.77 -6.29
CA GLU A 115 2.61 -5.01 -5.15
C GLU A 115 2.23 -5.70 -3.84
N PHE A 116 3.11 -5.63 -2.85
CA PHE A 116 2.88 -6.12 -1.50
C PHE A 116 2.54 -4.97 -0.56
N ILE A 117 1.46 -5.10 0.21
CA ILE A 117 0.99 -4.06 1.11
C ILE A 117 0.95 -4.58 2.54
N ASP A 118 1.41 -3.77 3.50
CA ASP A 118 1.15 -3.95 4.93
C ASP A 118 -0.30 -3.50 5.21
N PRO A 119 -1.28 -4.42 5.34
CA PRO A 119 -2.70 -4.05 5.38
C PRO A 119 -3.05 -3.20 6.61
N ILE A 120 -4.31 -2.80 6.77
CA ILE A 120 -4.80 -2.26 8.04
C ILE A 120 -5.88 -3.23 8.51
N LEU A 121 -5.55 -4.00 9.55
CA LEU A 121 -6.43 -5.02 10.14
C LEU A 121 -7.11 -4.46 11.40
N ASP A 122 -6.92 -5.10 12.55
CA ASP A 122 -7.57 -4.75 13.82
C ASP A 122 -6.73 -3.82 14.71
N GLU A 123 -5.74 -3.14 14.12
CA GLU A 123 -4.82 -2.26 14.85
C GLU A 123 -5.51 -0.92 15.20
N LYS A 124 -5.52 -0.56 16.48
CA LYS A 124 -6.01 0.75 16.94
C LYS A 124 -4.94 1.85 16.89
N GLU A 125 -3.67 1.46 16.81
CA GLU A 125 -2.54 2.37 16.68
C GLU A 125 -1.57 1.81 15.64
N PHE A 126 -1.23 2.61 14.64
CA PHE A 126 -0.31 2.19 13.60
C PHE A 126 0.27 3.36 12.83
N LYS A 127 1.33 3.03 12.08
CA LYS A 127 1.96 3.92 11.11
C LYS A 127 1.98 3.27 9.75
N ARG A 128 1.58 4.01 8.70
CA ARG A 128 1.67 3.59 7.30
C ARG A 128 2.31 4.69 6.48
N ILE A 129 3.23 4.29 5.60
CA ILE A 129 3.85 5.18 4.62
C ILE A 129 3.47 4.67 3.23
N PHE A 130 2.75 5.48 2.47
CA PHE A 130 2.21 5.08 1.17
C PHE A 130 2.18 6.25 0.19
N TYR A 131 2.05 5.95 -1.10
CA TYR A 131 1.88 6.96 -2.14
C TYR A 131 0.41 7.36 -2.28
N ILE A 132 0.15 8.65 -2.48
CA ILE A 132 -1.20 9.15 -2.79
C ILE A 132 -1.67 8.55 -4.12
N ALA A 133 -2.92 8.09 -4.17
CA ALA A 133 -3.54 7.60 -5.39
C ALA A 133 -4.20 8.73 -6.18
N GLY A 134 -4.19 8.63 -7.51
CA GLY A 134 -4.94 9.54 -8.39
C GLY A 134 -4.36 10.96 -8.52
N THR A 135 -3.14 11.20 -8.04
CA THR A 135 -2.51 12.53 -7.98
C THR A 135 -2.51 13.28 -9.31
N ARG A 136 -2.35 12.56 -10.43
CA ARG A 136 -2.33 13.11 -11.79
C ARG A 136 -3.60 13.88 -12.19
N HIS A 137 -4.73 13.60 -11.55
CA HIS A 137 -6.02 14.21 -11.88
C HIS A 137 -6.26 15.54 -11.16
N TYR A 138 -5.47 15.85 -10.12
CA TYR A 138 -5.76 16.98 -9.22
C TYR A 138 -4.66 18.05 -9.20
N LEU A 139 -3.43 17.68 -9.55
CA LEU A 139 -2.30 18.61 -9.48
C LEU A 139 -2.02 19.37 -10.78
N GLY A 140 -2.90 19.30 -11.78
CA GLY A 140 -2.76 20.03 -13.05
C GLY A 140 -1.50 19.67 -13.86
N CYS A 141 -0.86 18.54 -13.53
CA CYS A 141 0.29 18.02 -14.27
C CYS A 141 -0.13 17.12 -15.44
N GLU A 142 -1.33 16.51 -15.37
CA GLU A 142 -1.83 15.49 -16.31
C GLU A 142 -0.84 14.32 -16.58
N GLY A 143 0.14 14.12 -15.69
CA GLY A 143 1.22 13.14 -15.90
C GLY A 143 2.46 13.67 -16.63
N ASN A 144 2.43 14.90 -17.14
CA ASN A 144 3.43 15.43 -18.08
C ASN A 144 4.28 16.57 -17.51
N ASP A 145 3.80 17.29 -16.49
CA ASP A 145 4.52 18.43 -15.91
C ASP A 145 4.47 18.40 -14.38
N CYS A 146 5.37 17.62 -13.77
CA CYS A 146 5.47 17.47 -12.32
C CYS A 146 6.12 18.68 -11.63
N GLU A 147 6.56 19.71 -12.36
CA GLU A 147 7.13 20.91 -11.73
C GLU A 147 6.06 21.76 -11.04
N LYS A 148 4.80 21.64 -11.48
CA LYS A 148 3.60 22.29 -10.92
C LYS A 148 3.11 21.73 -9.58
N LEU A 149 3.92 20.92 -8.89
CA LEU A 149 3.75 20.62 -7.46
C LEU A 149 3.96 21.93 -6.64
N PHE A 150 3.02 22.87 -6.75
CA PHE A 150 3.11 24.21 -6.17
C PHE A 150 3.07 24.10 -4.64
N GLY A 151 4.19 24.43 -4.00
CA GLY A 151 4.26 24.76 -2.58
C GLY A 151 4.29 23.61 -1.59
N LEU A 152 3.98 22.37 -1.99
CA LEU A 152 4.04 21.21 -1.11
C LEU A 152 5.49 20.83 -0.80
N LYS A 153 5.81 20.62 0.48
CA LYS A 153 7.13 20.26 0.99
C LYS A 153 7.04 19.06 1.93
N LYS A 154 8.18 18.36 2.07
CA LYS A 154 8.33 17.34 3.10
C LYS A 154 8.02 17.94 4.47
N GLY A 155 7.19 17.24 5.24
CA GLY A 155 6.76 17.66 6.57
C GLY A 155 5.43 18.42 6.60
N ASP A 156 4.92 18.88 5.46
CA ASP A 156 3.63 19.57 5.39
C ASP A 156 2.50 18.66 5.88
N GLU A 157 1.61 19.22 6.68
CA GLU A 157 0.43 18.52 7.18
C GLU A 157 -0.62 18.37 6.08
N ILE A 158 -1.31 17.23 6.11
CA ILE A 158 -2.40 16.91 5.18
C ILE A 158 -3.61 16.38 5.95
N LYS A 159 -4.79 16.63 5.40
CA LYS A 159 -6.07 16.23 5.97
C LYS A 159 -6.68 15.08 5.17
N LEU A 160 -7.41 14.22 5.86
CA LEU A 160 -8.24 13.17 5.30
C LEU A 160 -9.72 13.58 5.39
N GLU A 161 -10.45 13.46 4.28
CA GLU A 161 -11.88 13.74 4.21
C GLU A 161 -12.62 12.58 3.52
N LEU A 162 -13.69 12.08 4.13
CA LEU A 162 -14.53 11.03 3.52
C LEU A 162 -15.25 11.59 2.28
N ASP A 163 -15.19 10.86 1.17
CA ASP A 163 -15.91 11.19 -0.07
C ASP A 163 -17.15 10.30 -0.23
N LEU A 164 -18.20 10.63 0.51
CA LEU A 164 -19.42 9.81 0.61
C LEU A 164 -20.22 9.69 -0.70
N TYR A 165 -19.89 10.50 -1.71
CA TYR A 165 -20.58 10.55 -3.00
C TYR A 165 -19.71 10.06 -4.16
N ASN A 166 -18.59 9.39 -3.86
CA ASN A 166 -17.70 8.88 -4.88
C ASN A 166 -18.36 7.72 -5.67
N GLU A 167 -18.45 7.86 -6.99
CA GLU A 167 -19.12 6.87 -7.85
C GLU A 167 -18.33 5.56 -8.04
N TYR A 168 -17.04 5.54 -7.67
CA TYR A 168 -16.13 4.43 -7.94
C TYR A 168 -15.74 3.62 -6.69
N ASP A 169 -15.72 4.27 -5.52
CA ASP A 169 -15.37 3.68 -4.23
C ASP A 169 -16.19 4.33 -3.10
N PRO A 170 -17.19 3.65 -2.51
CA PRO A 170 -18.01 4.22 -1.43
C PRO A 170 -17.22 4.47 -0.13
N ASN A 171 -15.99 3.96 -0.04
CA ASN A 171 -15.07 4.20 1.07
C ASN A 171 -13.95 5.20 0.69
N ALA A 172 -14.08 5.92 -0.42
CA ALA A 172 -13.07 6.85 -0.88
C ALA A 172 -12.75 7.92 0.17
N ILE A 173 -11.46 8.20 0.35
CA ILE A 173 -10.97 9.21 1.29
C ILE A 173 -10.06 10.16 0.52
N LYS A 174 -10.47 11.43 0.40
CA LYS A 174 -9.67 12.49 -0.19
C LYS A 174 -8.49 12.80 0.72
N ILE A 175 -7.35 13.06 0.11
CA ILE A 175 -6.19 13.64 0.76
C ILE A 175 -6.12 15.10 0.33
N LEU A 176 -6.19 16.00 1.31
CA LEU A 176 -6.25 17.44 1.12
C LEU A 176 -5.01 18.11 1.73
N ASP A 177 -4.55 19.20 1.12
CA ASP A 177 -3.63 20.11 1.79
C ASP A 177 -4.36 20.98 2.85
N MET A 178 -3.62 21.80 3.58
CA MET A 178 -4.22 22.69 4.59
C MET A 178 -5.08 23.82 4.01
N LYS A 179 -5.01 24.07 2.70
CA LYS A 179 -5.84 25.00 1.93
C LYS A 179 -7.07 24.31 1.31
N ASN A 180 -7.29 23.04 1.62
CA ASN A 180 -8.36 22.18 1.10
C ASN A 180 -8.27 21.88 -0.41
N ASN A 181 -7.09 22.00 -1.01
CA ASN A 181 -6.87 21.49 -2.38
C ASN A 181 -6.75 19.96 -2.34
N ILE A 182 -7.40 19.28 -3.28
CA ILE A 182 -7.27 17.83 -3.42
C ILE A 182 -5.88 17.49 -3.95
N LEU A 183 -5.16 16.64 -3.24
CA LEU A 183 -3.88 16.08 -3.68
C LEU A 183 -4.07 14.71 -4.33
N GLY A 184 -5.18 14.02 -4.01
CA GLY A 184 -5.55 12.70 -4.49
C GLY A 184 -6.34 11.96 -3.42
N TYR A 185 -6.18 10.64 -3.35
CA TYR A 185 -6.93 9.77 -2.45
C TYR A 185 -6.01 8.83 -1.66
N VAL A 186 -6.51 8.37 -0.52
CA VAL A 186 -5.99 7.17 0.14
C VAL A 186 -6.12 6.00 -0.85
N PRO A 187 -5.08 5.16 -1.02
CA PRO A 187 -5.18 4.00 -1.89
C PRO A 187 -6.35 3.10 -1.51
N ARG A 188 -7.07 2.59 -2.52
CA ARG A 188 -8.29 1.75 -2.36
C ARG A 188 -8.12 0.62 -1.35
N TYR A 189 -6.96 -0.04 -1.34
CA TYR A 189 -6.65 -1.13 -0.41
C TYR A 189 -6.62 -0.73 1.08
N TYR A 190 -6.63 0.57 1.39
CA TYR A 190 -6.78 1.11 2.76
C TYR A 190 -8.11 1.82 2.99
N SER A 191 -8.86 2.17 1.93
CA SER A 191 -10.08 2.99 1.99
C SER A 191 -11.09 2.48 3.01
N GLU A 192 -11.43 1.19 2.96
CA GLU A 192 -12.44 0.58 3.84
C GLU A 192 -12.03 0.63 5.32
N SER A 193 -10.85 0.09 5.65
CA SER A 193 -10.34 0.09 7.03
C SER A 193 -10.21 1.52 7.58
N MET A 194 -9.71 2.45 6.77
CA MET A 194 -9.57 3.84 7.20
C MET A 194 -10.92 4.56 7.34
N THR A 195 -11.91 4.26 6.50
CA THR A 195 -13.25 4.84 6.61
C THR A 195 -13.92 4.41 7.90
N LYS A 196 -13.79 3.13 8.28
CA LYS A 196 -14.27 2.62 9.57
C LYS A 196 -13.63 3.38 10.73
N LEU A 197 -12.30 3.49 10.74
CA LEU A 197 -11.56 4.20 11.79
C LEU A 197 -11.95 5.69 11.88
N LEU A 198 -12.07 6.38 10.74
CA LEU A 198 -12.47 7.79 10.72
C LEU A 198 -13.90 7.99 11.24
N LYS A 199 -14.83 7.08 10.92
CA LYS A 199 -16.21 7.10 11.47
C LYS A 199 -16.25 6.86 12.97
N GLU A 200 -15.30 6.09 13.51
CA GLU A 200 -15.11 5.87 14.95
C GLU A 200 -14.44 7.07 15.66
N GLY A 201 -14.04 8.09 14.91
CA GLY A 201 -13.45 9.31 15.47
C GLY A 201 -12.01 9.15 15.95
N VAL A 202 -11.24 8.24 15.34
CA VAL A 202 -9.81 8.08 15.67
C VAL A 202 -9.05 9.39 15.48
N LYS A 203 -8.05 9.61 16.32
CA LYS A 203 -7.09 10.69 16.10
C LYS A 203 -6.02 10.20 15.14
N TYR A 204 -5.63 11.05 14.20
CA TYR A 204 -4.54 10.76 13.29
C TYR A 204 -3.65 11.99 13.07
N LYS A 205 -2.43 11.75 12.63
CA LYS A 205 -1.55 12.74 12.02
C LYS A 205 -1.14 12.23 10.66
N CYS A 206 -1.26 13.08 9.64
CA CYS A 206 -0.80 12.74 8.30
C CYS A 206 0.04 13.88 7.75
N LYS A 207 1.20 13.55 7.18
CA LYS A 207 2.14 14.53 6.65
C LYS A 207 2.84 14.02 5.40
N VAL A 208 3.34 14.94 4.59
CA VAL A 208 4.17 14.60 3.43
C VAL A 208 5.49 14.01 3.91
N TYR A 209 5.77 12.78 3.50
CA TYR A 209 6.98 12.04 3.84
C TYR A 209 8.09 12.29 2.81
N GLU A 210 7.74 12.26 1.53
CA GLU A 210 8.68 12.36 0.40
C GLU A 210 7.93 12.90 -0.83
N ILE A 211 8.62 13.71 -1.63
CA ILE A 211 8.11 14.20 -2.92
C ILE A 211 9.13 13.82 -3.99
N ASN A 212 8.67 13.09 -5.00
CA ASN A 212 9.46 12.68 -6.15
C ASN A 212 8.95 13.38 -7.42
N LYS A 213 9.84 14.07 -8.12
CA LYS A 213 9.53 14.82 -9.35
C LYS A 213 9.98 14.12 -10.63
N ASN A 214 9.99 12.78 -10.61
CA ASN A 214 10.59 11.97 -11.68
C ASN A 214 9.58 11.54 -12.76
N ASN A 215 8.52 12.32 -13.00
CA ASN A 215 7.43 12.01 -13.94
C ASN A 215 6.70 10.67 -13.72
N ASN A 216 6.86 10.03 -12.56
CA ASN A 216 6.02 8.91 -12.12
C ASN A 216 4.95 9.41 -11.14
N CYS A 217 3.76 9.71 -11.65
CA CYS A 217 2.65 10.22 -10.84
C CYS A 217 2.08 9.20 -9.85
N ASP A 218 2.36 7.90 -10.01
CA ASP A 218 1.94 6.89 -9.05
C ASP A 218 2.88 6.84 -7.83
N GLU A 219 4.03 7.51 -7.90
CA GLU A 219 5.07 7.52 -6.87
C GLU A 219 5.55 8.96 -6.54
N CYS A 220 4.75 9.98 -6.88
CA CYS A 220 5.16 11.38 -6.80
C CYS A 220 5.02 11.99 -5.40
N ILE A 221 3.98 11.66 -4.65
CA ILE A 221 3.79 12.14 -3.27
C ILE A 221 3.62 10.93 -2.37
N LYS A 222 4.57 10.79 -1.44
CA LYS A 222 4.50 9.80 -0.37
C LYS A 222 4.09 10.49 0.92
N VAL A 223 3.15 9.90 1.63
CA VAL A 223 2.64 10.41 2.90
C VAL A 223 2.92 9.43 4.01
N GLU A 224 3.07 9.96 5.22
CA GLU A 224 3.16 9.20 6.46
C GLU A 224 1.90 9.47 7.27
N LEU A 225 1.12 8.41 7.48
CA LEU A 225 -0.08 8.40 8.31
C LEU A 225 0.24 7.70 9.62
N GLU A 226 -0.05 8.36 10.73
CA GLU A 226 -0.02 7.81 12.08
C GLU A 226 -1.43 7.90 12.66
N VAL A 227 -1.99 6.77 13.08
CA VAL A 227 -3.28 6.67 13.76
C VAL A 227 -3.02 6.33 15.21
N TYR A 228 -3.68 7.04 16.13
CA TYR A 228 -3.53 6.89 17.58
C TYR A 228 -4.80 6.32 18.17
N ALA A 229 -4.65 5.47 19.20
CA ALA A 229 -5.78 5.00 19.97
C ALA A 229 -6.53 6.20 20.59
N THR A 230 -7.84 6.24 20.42
CA THR A 230 -8.70 7.13 21.20
C THR A 230 -8.71 6.62 22.63
N ASN A 231 -8.18 7.41 23.58
CA ASN A 231 -8.42 7.14 25.00
C ASN A 231 -9.94 7.17 25.20
N GLU A 232 -10.51 6.03 25.58
CA GLU A 232 -11.86 5.97 26.13
C GLU A 232 -11.91 6.94 27.31
N LYS A 233 -12.79 7.94 27.23
CA LYS A 233 -13.11 8.82 28.35
C LYS A 233 -14.15 8.15 29.22
#